data_AF-A0A436ZR37-F1
#
_entry.id   AF-A0A436ZR37-F1
#
_cell.length_a   1.000
_cell.length_b   1.000
_cell.length_c   1.000
_cell.angle_alpha   90.00
_cell.angle_beta   90.00
_cell.angle_gamma   90.00
#
_symmetry.space_group_name_H-M   'P 1'
#
loop_
_entity.id
_entity.type
_entity.pdbx_description
1 polymer ?
#
loop_
_entity_poly.entity_id
_entity_poly.type
_entity_poly.pdbx_seq_one_letter_code
_entity_poly.pdbx_strand_id
1 'polypeptide(L)'
;MTDIRDVQIEIESYAIDHGSAESLTINLTPVLRTGSELSLPETQTSEVLYEDYYDYICKVVHQHPDIDALKCYLERQDDAGDENPTAVYFVDFVSSNGSLWQPIIHGVCANAEEVQTMLDEQDDVVELRLIIVSHDKAIDQEILKTLGYELDIDPRLFIEHMGTLFPKASTYFATPYLPSEAAKSPIEIHFGGGKSTAALLEPGKARVSTNTVLVLMDSPAENLEAALRDFERPTIRKPQMSSISLAVPSRMNLTYRYLRRLSEFRVEEINLSCQHPIYLILPLLHLCALETSMLLTWAEEKLYERRLPHNLAERDPYNAYITSEGFQQEIFTTTTSLKTHMRSPWLNTRTETVVCVEEKLDCAFQDLDFLKDKAALVQQAVTDALNREAATESINEAKQSIAQSESVNKLTRLAFFFVPLTFATSLFGMNIREWQADDKVPQLRSFIIVSMAIVLATMVVAAISSLMSKAFKKRWESSKTLRSAYNCSLLLGVFYSIFAFSHDKITNRRMSVSLFDMGEHRHDLGDFEWLVENKYWFGKWWYRLAGVVYRRAVLKSEEKETKLAEKMV
;
A
#
# COMPACT_ATOMS: atom_id res chain seq x y z
N MET A 1 -8.64 20.76 -43.62
CA MET A 1 -9.81 21.03 -44.47
C MET A 1 -9.61 20.18 -45.72
N THR A 2 -10.01 18.91 -45.65
CA THR A 2 -9.86 17.90 -46.69
C THR A 2 -11.01 16.94 -46.54
N ASP A 3 -11.69 16.72 -47.67
CA ASP A 3 -12.96 16.04 -47.86
C ASP A 3 -13.03 14.64 -47.23
N ILE A 4 -14.10 14.42 -46.45
CA ILE A 4 -14.64 13.08 -46.19
C ILE A 4 -16.02 13.09 -46.84
N ARG A 5 -16.13 12.46 -48.01
CA ARG A 5 -17.41 12.11 -48.62
C ARG A 5 -17.41 10.63 -49.00
N ASP A 6 -18.60 10.06 -48.79
CA ASP A 6 -19.13 8.83 -49.38
C ASP A 6 -18.81 7.52 -48.66
N VAL A 7 -19.57 7.28 -47.59
CA VAL A 7 -20.06 5.93 -47.25
C VAL A 7 -21.53 5.90 -47.66
N GLN A 8 -21.84 5.21 -48.76
CA GLN A 8 -23.22 4.88 -49.14
C GLN A 8 -23.71 3.74 -48.25
N ILE A 9 -24.82 3.98 -47.55
CA ILE A 9 -25.60 2.94 -46.87
C ILE A 9 -26.86 2.75 -47.72
N GLU A 10 -26.92 1.66 -48.48
CA GLU A 10 -28.17 1.19 -49.08
C GLU A 10 -28.95 0.40 -48.02
N ILE A 11 -30.15 0.89 -47.69
CA ILE A 11 -31.12 0.19 -46.86
C ILE A 11 -32.22 -0.29 -47.81
N GLU A 12 -32.22 -1.57 -48.15
CA GLU A 12 -33.37 -2.21 -48.81
C GLU A 12 -34.47 -2.44 -47.77
N SER A 13 -35.60 -1.75 -47.95
CA SER A 13 -36.80 -1.96 -47.13
C SER A 13 -37.59 -3.14 -47.69
N TYR A 14 -37.62 -4.26 -46.96
CA TYR A 14 -38.64 -5.30 -47.15
C TYR A 14 -39.73 -5.18 -46.09
N ALA A 15 -40.98 -5.17 -46.54
CA ALA A 15 -42.17 -5.20 -45.68
C ALA A 15 -42.26 -6.58 -45.00
N ILE A 16 -42.31 -6.59 -43.67
CA ILE A 16 -42.50 -7.81 -42.87
C ILE A 16 -43.88 -7.76 -42.23
N ASP A 17 -44.66 -8.80 -42.52
CA ASP A 17 -45.96 -9.11 -41.97
C ASP A 17 -45.82 -9.71 -40.56
N HIS A 18 -46.81 -9.48 -39.70
CA HIS A 18 -46.73 -9.75 -38.26
C HIS A 18 -46.68 -11.24 -37.90
N GLY A 19 -45.65 -11.67 -37.15
CA GLY A 19 -45.74 -12.87 -36.32
C GLY A 19 -44.41 -13.52 -35.93
N SER A 20 -44.18 -13.62 -34.62
CA SER A 20 -43.10 -14.33 -33.92
C SER A 20 -41.76 -13.61 -33.76
N ALA A 21 -41.26 -13.62 -32.51
CA ALA A 21 -40.02 -13.00 -32.09
C ALA A 21 -38.88 -14.01 -32.28
N GLU A 22 -38.03 -13.76 -33.29
CA GLU A 22 -36.73 -14.41 -33.44
C GLU A 22 -35.62 -13.34 -33.41
N SER A 23 -34.52 -13.69 -32.74
CA SER A 23 -33.39 -12.80 -32.48
C SER A 23 -32.71 -12.36 -33.77
N LEU A 24 -32.51 -11.04 -33.90
CA LEU A 24 -31.83 -10.41 -35.03
C LEU A 24 -30.32 -10.58 -34.88
N THR A 25 -29.74 -11.59 -35.55
CA THR A 25 -28.29 -11.80 -35.61
C THR A 25 -27.70 -10.90 -36.70
N ILE A 26 -27.02 -9.83 -36.31
CA ILE A 26 -26.30 -8.95 -37.23
C ILE A 26 -24.94 -9.58 -37.53
N ASN A 27 -24.81 -10.25 -38.68
CA ASN A 27 -23.52 -10.72 -39.18
C ASN A 27 -22.78 -9.56 -39.86
N LEU A 28 -21.83 -8.96 -39.14
CA LEU A 28 -20.84 -8.05 -39.72
C LEU A 28 -19.65 -8.87 -40.22
N THR A 29 -19.59 -9.13 -41.52
CA THR A 29 -18.38 -9.63 -42.18
C THR A 29 -17.49 -8.44 -42.54
N PRO A 30 -16.31 -8.26 -41.91
CA PRO A 30 -15.39 -7.22 -42.31
C PRO A 30 -14.75 -7.62 -43.65
N VAL A 31 -15.06 -6.87 -44.70
CA VAL A 31 -14.30 -6.92 -45.96
C VAL A 31 -12.93 -6.30 -45.70
N LEU A 32 -11.95 -7.14 -45.41
CA LEU A 32 -10.53 -6.77 -45.39
C LEU A 32 -10.12 -6.34 -46.80
N ARG A 33 -10.00 -5.02 -47.01
CA ARG A 33 -9.24 -4.48 -48.14
C ARG A 33 -7.79 -4.95 -47.98
N THR A 34 -7.37 -5.84 -48.86
CA THR A 34 -5.96 -6.17 -49.11
C THR A 34 -5.25 -4.89 -49.56
N GLY A 35 -4.64 -4.20 -48.61
CA GLY A 35 -3.72 -3.12 -48.88
C GLY A 35 -2.54 -3.65 -49.67
N SER A 36 -2.25 -2.98 -50.78
CA SER A 36 -1.10 -3.22 -51.65
C SER A 36 0.17 -3.33 -50.79
N GLU A 37 0.91 -4.42 -50.96
CA GLU A 37 2.22 -4.63 -50.35
C GLU A 37 3.14 -3.48 -50.75
N LEU A 38 3.33 -2.54 -49.83
CA LEU A 38 4.38 -1.55 -49.90
C LEU A 38 5.68 -2.33 -49.72
N SER A 39 6.40 -2.57 -50.81
CA SER A 39 7.74 -3.16 -50.75
C SER A 39 8.61 -2.30 -49.84
N LEU A 40 8.93 -2.83 -48.67
CA LEU A 40 9.93 -2.26 -47.77
C LEU A 40 11.26 -2.18 -48.55
N PRO A 41 11.97 -1.05 -48.50
CA PRO A 41 13.24 -0.89 -49.20
C PRO A 41 14.21 -1.97 -48.72
N GLU A 42 14.93 -2.57 -49.67
CA GLU A 42 15.99 -3.56 -49.42
C GLU A 42 16.88 -3.09 -48.27
N THR A 43 17.06 -3.99 -47.31
CA THR A 43 17.89 -3.88 -46.12
C THR A 43 19.25 -3.29 -46.47
N GLN A 44 19.42 -1.98 -46.20
CA GLN A 44 20.74 -1.37 -46.09
C GLN A 44 21.52 -2.20 -45.07
N THR A 45 22.65 -2.75 -45.51
CA THR A 45 23.62 -3.43 -44.64
C THR A 45 23.86 -2.56 -43.41
N SER A 46 23.45 -3.09 -42.25
CA SER A 46 23.49 -2.42 -40.96
C SER A 46 24.91 -1.97 -40.68
N GLU A 47 25.21 -0.68 -40.89
CA GLU A 47 26.44 -0.07 -40.39
C GLU A 47 26.45 -0.28 -38.88
N VAL A 48 27.53 -0.88 -38.37
CA VAL A 48 27.73 -1.09 -36.93
C VAL A 48 27.65 0.27 -36.24
N LEU A 49 26.51 0.56 -35.60
CA LEU A 49 26.16 1.89 -35.13
C LEU A 49 26.90 2.28 -33.83
N TYR A 50 27.48 1.29 -33.14
CA TYR A 50 28.16 1.43 -31.84
C TYR A 50 29.21 0.34 -31.63
N GLU A 51 30.30 0.66 -30.92
CA GLU A 51 31.44 -0.25 -30.70
C GLU A 51 31.18 -1.30 -29.61
N ASP A 52 30.48 -0.92 -28.54
CA ASP A 52 30.05 -1.79 -27.45
C ASP A 52 28.67 -1.36 -26.93
N TYR A 53 28.09 -2.14 -26.02
CA TYR A 53 26.77 -1.84 -25.46
C TYR A 53 26.76 -0.55 -24.62
N TYR A 54 27.89 -0.17 -24.04
CA TYR A 54 28.00 1.03 -23.22
C TYR A 54 27.99 2.31 -24.08
N ASP A 55 28.65 2.31 -25.24
CA ASP A 55 28.58 3.35 -26.27
C ASP A 55 27.15 3.50 -26.79
N TYR A 56 26.46 2.37 -27.02
CA TYR A 56 25.04 2.38 -27.37
C TYR A 56 24.21 3.08 -26.29
N ILE A 57 24.34 2.67 -25.02
CA ILE A 57 23.65 3.31 -23.90
C ILE A 57 23.97 4.81 -23.84
N CYS A 58 25.24 5.20 -23.97
CA CYS A 58 25.64 6.60 -23.97
C CYS A 58 24.94 7.41 -25.07
N LYS A 59 24.73 6.84 -26.25
CA LYS A 59 23.98 7.48 -27.34
C LYS A 59 22.48 7.59 -27.02
N VAL A 60 21.87 6.53 -26.49
CA VAL A 60 20.43 6.50 -26.17
C VAL A 60 20.08 7.41 -24.97
N VAL A 61 20.95 7.53 -23.97
CA VAL A 61 20.74 8.40 -22.78
C VAL A 61 20.47 9.86 -23.16
N HIS A 62 21.04 10.35 -24.27
CA HIS A 62 20.77 11.71 -24.77
C HIS A 62 19.31 11.90 -25.20
N GLN A 63 18.63 10.83 -25.63
CA GLN A 63 17.23 10.84 -26.05
C GLN A 63 16.28 10.43 -24.91
N HIS A 64 16.76 9.54 -24.04
CA HIS A 64 16.01 8.93 -22.93
C HIS A 64 16.81 9.07 -21.62
N PRO A 65 16.69 10.21 -20.93
CA PRO A 65 17.44 10.48 -19.70
C PRO A 65 17.15 9.50 -18.55
N ASP A 66 16.01 8.80 -18.59
CA ASP A 66 15.68 7.72 -17.66
C ASP A 66 16.65 6.53 -17.74
N ILE A 67 17.41 6.41 -18.84
CA ILE A 67 18.42 5.37 -19.03
C ILE A 67 19.74 5.68 -18.31
N ASP A 68 19.95 6.92 -17.84
CA ASP A 68 21.17 7.33 -17.16
C ASP A 68 21.48 6.49 -15.91
N ALA A 69 20.44 5.95 -15.27
CA ALA A 69 20.59 5.04 -14.14
C ALA A 69 21.32 3.73 -14.52
N LEU A 70 21.02 3.16 -15.70
CA LEU A 70 21.72 1.97 -16.21
C LEU A 70 23.16 2.31 -16.62
N LYS A 71 23.37 3.49 -17.20
CA LYS A 71 24.72 3.97 -17.50
C LYS A 71 25.56 4.07 -16.23
N CYS A 72 25.04 4.69 -15.18
CA CYS A 72 25.72 4.80 -13.88
C CYS A 72 25.99 3.43 -13.25
N TYR A 73 25.09 2.46 -13.47
CA TYR A 73 25.29 1.08 -13.02
C TYR A 73 26.49 0.42 -13.73
N LEU A 74 26.60 0.58 -15.05
CA LEU A 74 27.72 0.04 -15.83
C LEU A 74 29.06 0.76 -15.61
N GLU A 75 29.04 2.00 -15.11
CA GLU A 75 30.25 2.76 -14.74
C GLU A 75 30.76 2.42 -13.35
N ARG A 76 29.93 1.79 -12.52
CA ARG A 76 30.28 1.51 -11.14
C ARG A 76 31.38 0.46 -11.12
N GLN A 77 32.59 0.88 -10.75
CA GLN A 77 33.63 -0.06 -10.35
C GLN A 77 33.13 -0.76 -9.09
N ASP A 78 32.78 -2.04 -9.23
CA ASP A 78 32.34 -2.83 -8.09
C ASP A 78 33.50 -2.90 -7.09
N ASP A 79 33.24 -2.40 -5.88
CA ASP A 79 34.07 -2.72 -4.72
C ASP A 79 34.01 -4.25 -4.60
N ALA A 80 35.13 -4.92 -4.87
CA ALA A 80 35.29 -6.35 -5.18
C ALA A 80 34.84 -7.37 -4.09
N GLY A 81 33.80 -7.07 -3.32
CA GLY A 81 33.33 -7.86 -2.18
C GLY A 81 31.94 -8.48 -2.32
N ASP A 82 31.06 -7.95 -3.18
CA ASP A 82 29.70 -8.49 -3.37
C ASP A 82 29.55 -9.04 -4.79
N GLU A 83 30.09 -10.25 -5.02
CA GLU A 83 29.78 -11.01 -6.24
C GLU A 83 28.28 -11.35 -6.22
N ASN A 84 27.47 -10.66 -7.03
CA ASN A 84 26.08 -11.04 -7.28
C ASN A 84 26.08 -12.18 -8.30
N PRO A 85 25.82 -13.44 -7.89
CA PRO A 85 25.92 -14.57 -8.81
C PRO A 85 24.84 -14.43 -9.88
N THR A 86 25.28 -14.16 -11.11
CA THR A 86 24.42 -14.19 -12.30
C THR A 86 24.68 -15.51 -13.03
N ALA A 87 23.63 -16.26 -13.31
CA ALA A 87 23.68 -17.52 -14.02
C ALA A 87 22.85 -17.43 -15.29
N VAL A 88 23.46 -17.69 -16.43
CA VAL A 88 22.79 -17.69 -17.74
C VAL A 88 22.62 -19.13 -18.21
N TYR A 89 21.42 -19.46 -18.65
CA TYR A 89 21.07 -20.77 -19.20
C TYR A 89 20.56 -20.61 -20.62
N PHE A 90 21.02 -21.49 -21.51
CA PHE A 90 20.53 -21.57 -22.88
C PHE A 90 19.71 -22.85 -23.04
N VAL A 91 18.55 -22.74 -23.67
CA VAL A 91 17.68 -23.87 -23.99
C VAL A 91 17.30 -23.78 -25.46
N ASP A 92 17.77 -24.74 -26.25
CA ASP A 92 17.52 -24.79 -27.68
C ASP A 92 16.38 -25.76 -28.01
N PHE A 93 15.45 -25.28 -28.83
CA PHE A 93 14.32 -26.05 -29.33
C PHE A 93 14.54 -26.32 -30.83
N VAL A 94 14.67 -27.61 -31.15
CA VAL A 94 14.89 -28.11 -32.51
C VAL A 94 13.61 -28.79 -33.00
N SER A 95 13.15 -28.43 -34.18
CA SER A 95 11.90 -28.94 -34.75
C SER A 95 12.10 -30.18 -35.62
N SER A 96 10.96 -30.85 -35.84
CA SER A 96 10.67 -32.21 -36.30
C SER A 96 11.46 -32.84 -37.47
N ASN A 97 12.40 -32.14 -38.11
CA ASN A 97 13.30 -32.78 -39.08
C ASN A 97 14.49 -33.50 -38.39
N GLY A 98 14.77 -33.21 -37.11
CA GLY A 98 15.79 -33.88 -36.30
C GLY A 98 15.21 -34.99 -35.41
N SER A 99 15.93 -36.10 -35.27
CA SER A 99 15.55 -37.26 -34.44
C SER A 99 15.60 -37.03 -32.91
N LEU A 100 15.87 -35.81 -32.45
CA LEU A 100 15.97 -35.45 -31.04
C LEU A 100 14.72 -34.66 -30.63
N TRP A 101 13.92 -35.29 -29.78
CA TRP A 101 12.57 -34.86 -29.41
C TRP A 101 12.51 -34.18 -28.03
N GLN A 102 13.60 -33.56 -27.60
CA GLN A 102 13.73 -32.95 -26.27
C GLN A 102 14.45 -31.61 -26.37
N PRO A 103 14.07 -30.62 -25.53
CA PRO A 103 14.81 -29.37 -25.44
C PRO A 103 16.24 -29.62 -24.98
N ILE A 104 17.20 -28.99 -25.66
CA ILE A 104 18.61 -29.12 -25.35
C ILE A 104 18.95 -28.04 -24.34
N ILE A 105 19.05 -28.43 -23.06
CA ILE A 105 19.46 -27.53 -21.98
C ILE A 105 20.98 -27.54 -21.91
N HIS A 106 21.58 -26.39 -22.20
CA HIS A 106 23.02 -26.20 -22.09
C HIS A 106 23.45 -26.00 -20.64
N GLY A 107 24.76 -26.13 -20.39
CA GLY A 107 25.34 -25.89 -19.08
C GLY A 107 25.10 -24.46 -18.58
N VAL A 108 25.36 -24.23 -17.29
CA VAL A 108 25.28 -22.90 -16.70
C VAL A 108 26.47 -22.07 -17.17
N CYS A 109 26.21 -20.91 -17.76
CA CYS A 109 27.23 -19.92 -18.08
C CYS A 109 27.33 -18.94 -16.91
N ALA A 110 28.51 -18.84 -16.32
CA ALA A 110 28.75 -18.02 -15.12
C ALA A 110 29.53 -16.72 -15.42
N ASN A 111 30.04 -16.56 -16.65
CA ASN A 111 30.80 -15.39 -17.06
C ASN A 111 30.44 -14.95 -18.49
N ALA A 112 30.84 -13.73 -18.84
CA ALA A 112 30.56 -13.11 -20.13
C ALA A 112 31.17 -13.85 -21.34
N GLU A 113 32.36 -14.47 -21.18
CA GLU A 113 33.05 -15.20 -22.25
C GLU A 113 32.29 -16.49 -22.62
N GLU A 114 31.80 -17.23 -21.63
CA GLU A 114 30.94 -18.40 -21.83
C GLU A 114 29.62 -18.01 -22.51
N VAL A 115 29.01 -16.91 -22.09
CA VAL A 115 27.79 -16.37 -22.71
C VAL A 115 28.03 -16.02 -24.17
N GLN A 116 29.13 -15.33 -24.47
CA GLN A 116 29.49 -14.98 -25.85
C GLN A 116 29.72 -16.22 -26.71
N THR A 117 30.47 -17.19 -26.19
CA THR A 117 30.73 -18.47 -26.87
C THR A 117 29.42 -19.19 -27.22
N MET A 118 28.47 -19.24 -26.27
CA MET A 118 27.16 -19.88 -26.51
C MET A 118 26.27 -19.13 -27.52
N LEU A 119 26.41 -17.80 -27.60
CA LEU A 119 25.73 -16.99 -28.61
C LEU A 119 26.33 -17.22 -30.00
N ASP A 120 27.66 -17.31 -30.10
CA ASP A 120 28.38 -17.56 -31.35
C ASP A 120 28.16 -19.00 -31.89
N GLU A 121 28.07 -19.99 -31.00
CA GLU A 121 27.91 -21.41 -31.35
C GLU A 121 26.46 -21.83 -31.68
N GLN A 122 25.63 -20.91 -32.18
CA GLN A 122 24.25 -21.25 -32.53
C GLN A 122 24.16 -22.19 -33.74
N ASP A 123 23.61 -23.39 -33.55
CA ASP A 123 23.36 -24.34 -34.63
C ASP A 123 22.20 -23.87 -35.52
N ASP A 124 22.36 -24.00 -36.84
CA ASP A 124 21.38 -23.63 -37.87
C ASP A 124 20.07 -24.43 -37.74
N VAL A 125 20.10 -25.56 -37.03
CA VAL A 125 18.93 -26.43 -36.82
C VAL A 125 18.02 -25.92 -35.67
N VAL A 126 18.46 -24.95 -34.88
CA VAL A 126 17.64 -24.37 -33.78
C VAL A 126 16.53 -23.50 -34.38
N GLU A 127 15.27 -23.79 -34.08
CA GLU A 127 14.15 -22.93 -34.54
C GLU A 127 13.81 -21.83 -33.53
N LEU A 128 13.95 -22.15 -32.25
CA LEU A 128 13.66 -21.26 -31.14
C LEU A 128 14.72 -21.44 -30.06
N ARG A 129 15.29 -20.34 -29.58
CA ARG A 129 16.22 -20.32 -28.46
C ARG A 129 15.59 -19.63 -27.27
N LEU A 130 15.77 -20.17 -26.08
CA LEU A 130 15.38 -19.55 -24.82
C LEU A 130 16.63 -19.26 -23.99
N ILE A 131 16.82 -18.00 -23.64
CA ILE A 131 17.92 -17.54 -22.79
C ILE A 131 17.31 -17.13 -21.45
N ILE A 132 17.74 -17.76 -20.37
CA ILE A 132 17.28 -17.45 -19.01
C ILE A 132 18.45 -16.84 -18.24
N VAL A 133 18.27 -15.60 -17.79
CA VAL A 133 19.24 -14.89 -16.95
C VAL A 133 18.70 -14.88 -15.53
N SER A 134 19.27 -15.71 -14.66
CA SER A 134 18.95 -15.76 -13.23
C SER A 134 19.93 -14.90 -12.46
N HIS A 135 19.45 -14.03 -11.60
CA HIS A 135 20.31 -13.22 -10.74
C HIS A 135 19.68 -13.01 -9.36
N ASP A 136 20.52 -12.63 -8.39
CA ASP A 136 20.09 -12.17 -7.06
C ASP A 136 20.24 -10.65 -7.04
N LYS A 137 19.11 -9.92 -7.11
CA LYS A 137 19.01 -8.46 -7.14
C LYS A 137 19.52 -7.77 -8.41
N ALA A 138 20.73 -8.09 -8.88
CA ALA A 138 21.39 -7.40 -10.00
C ALA A 138 22.08 -8.35 -10.98
N ILE A 139 22.04 -8.02 -12.27
CA ILE A 139 22.73 -8.76 -13.35
C ILE A 139 24.19 -8.31 -13.42
N ASP A 140 25.13 -9.25 -13.43
CA ASP A 140 26.55 -8.98 -13.64
C ASP A 140 26.79 -8.04 -14.84
N GLN A 141 27.64 -7.03 -14.65
CA GLN A 141 27.78 -5.93 -15.61
C GLN A 141 28.35 -6.41 -16.95
N GLU A 142 29.31 -7.35 -16.92
CA GLU A 142 29.94 -7.87 -18.13
C GLU A 142 28.96 -8.79 -18.88
N ILE A 143 28.22 -9.65 -18.17
CA ILE A 143 27.13 -10.42 -18.77
C ILE A 143 26.07 -9.51 -19.39
N LEU A 144 25.68 -8.43 -18.72
CA LEU A 144 24.70 -7.46 -19.23
C LEU A 144 25.22 -6.77 -20.50
N LYS A 145 26.49 -6.33 -20.52
CA LYS A 145 27.12 -5.73 -21.71
C LYS A 145 27.15 -6.71 -22.87
N THR A 146 27.57 -7.95 -22.64
CA THR A 146 27.63 -8.99 -23.67
C THR A 146 26.25 -9.30 -24.23
N LEU A 147 25.26 -9.59 -23.37
CA LEU A 147 23.89 -9.83 -23.82
C LEU A 147 23.31 -8.61 -24.56
N GLY A 148 23.51 -7.42 -24.01
CA GLY A 148 23.04 -6.19 -24.61
C GLY A 148 23.59 -5.95 -26.01
N TYR A 149 24.90 -6.14 -26.18
CA TYR A 149 25.60 -5.95 -27.45
C TYR A 149 25.26 -7.03 -28.48
N GLU A 150 25.39 -8.30 -28.10
CA GLU A 150 25.23 -9.43 -29.03
C GLU A 150 23.78 -9.64 -29.45
N LEU A 151 22.81 -9.28 -28.61
CA LEU A 151 21.39 -9.44 -28.91
C LEU A 151 20.71 -8.13 -29.35
N ASP A 152 21.43 -6.99 -29.36
CA ASP A 152 20.91 -5.64 -29.68
C ASP A 152 19.68 -5.27 -28.82
N ILE A 153 19.81 -5.44 -27.50
CA ILE A 153 18.71 -5.26 -26.55
C ILE A 153 18.46 -3.77 -26.27
N ASP A 154 17.20 -3.33 -26.30
CA ASP A 154 16.80 -2.00 -25.83
C ASP A 154 17.14 -1.82 -24.33
N PRO A 155 17.93 -0.80 -23.93
CA PRO A 155 18.34 -0.63 -22.55
C PRO A 155 17.17 -0.44 -21.57
N ARG A 156 16.00 0.02 -22.08
CA ARG A 156 14.77 0.12 -21.29
C ARG A 156 14.32 -1.23 -20.71
N LEU A 157 14.61 -2.34 -21.40
CA LEU A 157 14.30 -3.69 -20.91
C LEU A 157 15.01 -3.98 -19.58
N PHE A 158 16.30 -3.67 -19.50
CA PHE A 158 17.11 -3.87 -18.30
C PHE A 158 16.71 -2.93 -17.18
N ILE A 159 16.37 -1.68 -17.50
CA ILE A 159 15.91 -0.69 -16.50
C ILE A 159 14.57 -1.07 -15.91
N GLU A 160 13.63 -1.47 -16.78
CA GLU A 160 12.32 -1.92 -16.35
C GLU A 160 12.49 -3.15 -15.45
N HIS A 161 13.30 -4.14 -15.85
CA HIS A 161 13.55 -5.34 -15.05
C HIS A 161 14.21 -5.03 -13.68
N MET A 162 15.33 -4.30 -13.67
CA MET A 162 16.12 -4.02 -12.46
C MET A 162 15.63 -2.77 -11.68
N GLY A 163 14.43 -2.26 -11.98
CA GLY A 163 13.93 -0.96 -11.51
C GLY A 163 13.99 -0.70 -10.00
N THR A 164 14.09 -1.74 -9.18
CA THR A 164 14.26 -1.64 -7.71
C THR A 164 15.67 -1.26 -7.27
N LEU A 165 16.70 -1.56 -8.06
CA LEU A 165 18.10 -1.23 -7.76
C LEU A 165 18.41 0.25 -7.98
N PHE A 166 17.76 0.86 -8.95
CA PHE A 166 17.99 2.25 -9.26
C PHE A 166 17.31 3.11 -8.19
N PRO A 167 18.04 3.98 -7.49
CA PRO A 167 17.42 4.88 -6.53
C PRO A 167 16.32 5.64 -7.28
N LYS A 168 15.09 5.58 -6.76
CA LYS A 168 13.95 6.34 -7.29
C LYS A 168 14.28 7.83 -7.16
N ALA A 169 15.03 8.37 -8.12
CA ALA A 169 15.11 9.80 -8.32
C ALA A 169 13.66 10.23 -8.53
N SER A 170 13.13 11.02 -7.60
CA SER A 170 11.71 11.20 -7.29
C SER A 170 10.86 11.84 -8.41
N THR A 171 11.29 11.77 -9.67
CA THR A 171 10.69 12.46 -10.82
C THR A 171 10.78 11.71 -12.15
N TYR A 172 11.58 10.64 -12.27
CA TYR A 172 11.68 9.88 -13.52
C TYR A 172 10.98 8.54 -13.36
N PHE A 173 9.66 8.53 -13.59
CA PHE A 173 9.01 7.28 -13.98
C PHE A 173 9.62 6.91 -15.33
N ALA A 174 10.22 5.71 -15.45
CA ALA A 174 10.58 5.16 -16.75
C ALA A 174 9.38 5.39 -17.68
N THR A 175 9.61 6.04 -18.82
CA THR A 175 8.50 6.30 -19.73
C THR A 175 7.93 4.94 -20.12
N PRO A 176 6.68 4.61 -19.74
CA PRO A 176 6.12 3.32 -20.07
C PRO A 176 6.14 3.19 -21.59
N TYR A 177 6.36 1.97 -22.09
CA TYR A 177 6.23 1.70 -23.51
C TYR A 177 4.90 2.29 -23.99
N LEU A 178 4.99 3.13 -25.03
CA LEU A 178 3.79 3.71 -25.61
C LEU A 178 2.85 2.57 -26.02
N PRO A 179 1.52 2.75 -26.04
CA PRO A 179 0.61 1.70 -26.51
C PRO A 179 0.93 1.20 -27.92
N SER A 180 1.57 2.03 -28.76
CA SER A 180 2.09 1.66 -30.07
C SER A 180 3.33 0.75 -30.03
N GLU A 181 4.09 0.80 -28.93
CA GLU A 181 5.26 -0.04 -28.66
C GLU A 181 4.93 -1.24 -27.76
N ALA A 182 3.68 -1.38 -27.31
CA ALA A 182 3.25 -2.47 -26.42
C ALA A 182 3.40 -3.89 -27.02
N ALA A 183 3.59 -4.02 -28.34
CA ALA A 183 3.94 -5.31 -28.95
C ALA A 183 5.44 -5.65 -28.77
N LYS A 184 6.26 -4.65 -28.47
CA LYS A 184 7.70 -4.73 -28.22
C LYS A 184 8.06 -4.64 -26.74
N SER A 185 7.12 -4.21 -25.89
CA SER A 185 7.31 -4.28 -24.44
C SER A 185 7.56 -5.72 -24.03
N PRO A 186 8.27 -5.93 -22.91
CA PRO A 186 8.38 -7.26 -22.35
C PRO A 186 7.08 -7.70 -21.66
N ILE A 187 6.88 -9.01 -21.58
CA ILE A 187 5.94 -9.61 -20.65
C ILE A 187 6.54 -9.50 -19.25
N GLU A 188 5.84 -8.81 -18.37
CA GLU A 188 6.23 -8.68 -16.97
C GLU A 188 5.47 -9.68 -16.10
N ILE A 189 6.21 -10.38 -15.25
CA ILE A 189 5.71 -11.35 -14.30
C ILE A 189 6.18 -10.92 -12.92
N HIS A 190 5.26 -10.47 -12.08
CA HIS A 190 5.53 -10.01 -10.72
C HIS A 190 4.87 -10.95 -9.72
N PHE A 191 5.65 -11.56 -8.84
CA PHE A 191 5.13 -12.41 -7.77
C PHE A 191 6.07 -12.46 -6.56
N GLY A 192 5.48 -12.35 -5.37
CA GLY A 192 6.17 -12.67 -4.12
C GLY A 192 7.35 -11.75 -3.80
N GLY A 193 7.35 -10.54 -4.36
CA GLY A 193 8.40 -9.54 -4.23
C GLY A 193 9.51 -9.64 -5.29
N GLY A 194 9.51 -10.70 -6.11
CA GLY A 194 10.42 -10.85 -7.25
C GLY A 194 9.78 -10.41 -8.56
N LYS A 195 10.63 -10.03 -9.52
CA LYS A 195 10.23 -9.68 -10.88
C LYS A 195 10.90 -10.60 -11.90
N SER A 196 10.11 -11.10 -12.84
CA SER A 196 10.60 -11.78 -14.04
C SER A 196 10.11 -11.01 -15.27
N THR A 197 10.97 -10.89 -16.27
CA THR A 197 10.69 -10.11 -17.48
C THR A 197 11.05 -10.96 -18.68
N ALA A 198 10.11 -11.18 -19.59
CA ALA A 198 10.31 -11.95 -20.80
C ALA A 198 10.18 -11.07 -22.05
N ALA A 199 11.20 -11.08 -22.89
CA ALA A 199 11.22 -10.37 -24.17
C ALA A 199 11.35 -11.37 -25.32
N LEU A 200 10.69 -11.08 -26.45
CA LEU A 200 10.84 -11.84 -27.69
C LEU A 200 11.72 -11.04 -28.66
N LEU A 201 12.83 -11.65 -29.06
CA LEU A 201 13.78 -11.12 -30.02
C LEU A 201 13.56 -11.84 -31.35
N GLU A 202 13.11 -11.10 -32.36
CA GLU A 202 12.82 -11.63 -33.70
C GLU A 202 14.01 -11.41 -34.65
N PRO A 203 14.30 -12.38 -35.54
CA PRO A 203 15.31 -12.22 -36.58
C PRO A 203 15.09 -10.98 -37.43
N GLY A 204 16.16 -10.23 -37.67
CA GLY A 204 16.16 -8.98 -38.44
C GLY A 204 15.72 -7.74 -37.67
N LYS A 205 15.14 -7.89 -36.46
CA LYS A 205 14.91 -6.77 -35.52
C LYS A 205 15.98 -6.70 -34.43
N ALA A 206 16.53 -7.84 -34.06
CA ALA A 206 17.66 -8.00 -33.16
C ALA A 206 18.78 -8.76 -33.89
N ARG A 207 19.99 -8.78 -33.29
CA ARG A 207 21.14 -9.54 -33.77
C ARG A 207 21.03 -11.04 -33.45
N VAL A 208 19.88 -11.63 -33.80
CA VAL A 208 19.59 -13.06 -33.59
C VAL A 208 19.29 -13.73 -34.93
N SER A 209 19.80 -14.95 -35.11
CA SER A 209 19.54 -15.73 -36.33
C SER A 209 18.17 -16.41 -36.30
N THR A 210 17.64 -16.69 -35.11
CA THR A 210 16.37 -17.37 -34.89
C THR A 210 15.53 -16.64 -33.84
N ASN A 211 14.25 -16.99 -33.73
CA ASN A 211 13.42 -16.43 -32.67
C ASN A 211 14.05 -16.77 -31.31
N THR A 212 14.29 -15.75 -30.50
CA THR A 212 14.94 -15.90 -29.21
C THR A 212 14.06 -15.30 -28.12
N VAL A 213 13.68 -16.10 -27.14
CA VAL A 213 12.99 -15.61 -25.93
C VAL A 213 14.04 -15.36 -24.86
N LEU A 214 14.14 -14.12 -24.39
CA LEU A 214 14.99 -13.74 -23.26
C LEU A 214 14.13 -13.62 -22.02
N VAL A 215 14.44 -14.38 -20.97
CA VAL A 215 13.76 -14.32 -19.67
C VAL A 215 14.76 -13.88 -18.61
N LEU A 216 14.59 -12.67 -18.11
CA LEU A 216 15.32 -12.15 -16.96
C LEU A 216 14.53 -12.53 -15.70
N MET A 217 15.19 -13.17 -14.73
CA MET A 217 14.57 -13.69 -13.52
C MET A 217 15.32 -13.18 -12.29
N ASP A 218 14.64 -12.36 -11.49
CA ASP A 218 15.04 -12.07 -10.12
C ASP A 218 14.70 -13.30 -9.27
N SER A 219 15.72 -14.10 -8.96
CA SER A 219 15.58 -15.29 -8.12
C SER A 219 16.37 -15.10 -6.83
N PRO A 220 15.82 -14.39 -5.83
CA PRO A 220 16.51 -14.20 -4.57
C PRO A 220 16.85 -15.56 -3.93
N ALA A 221 18.10 -15.69 -3.48
CA ALA A 221 18.64 -16.93 -2.92
C ALA A 221 17.89 -17.41 -1.66
N GLU A 222 17.15 -16.51 -1.02
CA GLU A 222 16.43 -16.75 0.24
C GLU A 222 14.97 -17.18 0.05
N ASN A 223 14.53 -17.47 -1.18
CA ASN A 223 13.12 -17.77 -1.42
C ASN A 223 12.64 -18.95 -0.57
N LEU A 224 11.47 -18.70 0.01
CA LEU A 224 10.67 -19.47 0.96
C LEU A 224 10.92 -20.98 0.88
N GLU A 225 10.84 -21.67 2.02
CA GLU A 225 10.72 -23.13 2.12
C GLU A 225 9.44 -23.63 1.42
N ALA A 226 9.36 -23.45 0.11
CA ALA A 226 8.32 -23.96 -0.75
C ALA A 226 8.56 -25.46 -0.82
N ALA A 227 7.93 -26.17 0.12
CA ALA A 227 7.78 -27.60 0.03
C ALA A 227 7.30 -27.92 -1.40
N LEU A 228 8.01 -28.82 -2.07
CA LEU A 228 7.66 -29.52 -3.30
C LEU A 228 6.30 -30.22 -3.14
N ARG A 229 5.23 -29.47 -2.92
CA ARG A 229 3.89 -30.00 -2.97
C ARG A 229 3.53 -30.00 -4.44
N ASP A 230 3.36 -31.20 -4.98
CA ASP A 230 2.78 -31.48 -6.30
C ASP A 230 1.32 -30.98 -6.35
N PHE A 231 1.13 -29.66 -6.24
CA PHE A 231 -0.10 -29.00 -6.58
C PHE A 231 -0.08 -28.83 -8.09
N GLU A 232 -1.00 -29.51 -8.77
CA GLU A 232 -1.18 -29.35 -10.22
C GLU A 232 -1.74 -27.96 -10.56
N ARG A 233 -2.49 -27.32 -9.65
CA ARG A 233 -3.06 -25.97 -9.82
C ARG A 233 -3.29 -25.26 -8.47
N PRO A 234 -3.14 -23.92 -8.40
CA PRO A 234 -3.54 -23.11 -7.25
C PRO A 234 -5.01 -23.27 -6.84
N THR A 235 -5.89 -23.51 -7.83
CA THR A 235 -7.34 -23.66 -7.66
C THR A 235 -7.75 -24.97 -6.99
N ILE A 236 -6.94 -26.03 -7.08
CA ILE A 236 -7.26 -27.35 -6.53
C ILE A 236 -6.77 -27.42 -5.08
N ARG A 237 -7.64 -27.02 -4.14
CA ARG A 237 -7.41 -27.26 -2.71
C ARG A 237 -7.49 -28.76 -2.43
N LYS A 238 -6.34 -29.44 -2.29
CA LYS A 238 -6.32 -30.75 -1.62
C LYS A 238 -6.67 -30.53 -0.14
N PRO A 239 -7.66 -31.25 0.43
CA PRO A 239 -8.04 -31.11 1.83
C PRO A 239 -6.82 -31.32 2.71
N GLN A 240 -6.66 -30.41 3.69
CA GLN A 240 -5.49 -30.28 4.56
C GLN A 240 -4.95 -31.65 4.99
N MET A 241 -3.78 -32.02 4.47
CA MET A 241 -2.99 -33.06 5.12
C MET A 241 -2.61 -32.53 6.50
N SER A 242 -2.95 -33.31 7.52
CA SER A 242 -2.65 -33.04 8.92
C SER A 242 -1.19 -32.59 9.08
N SER A 243 -0.99 -31.68 10.03
CA SER A 243 0.21 -30.93 10.39
C SER A 243 1.48 -31.73 10.75
N ILE A 244 1.60 -32.97 10.28
CA ILE A 244 2.65 -33.89 10.66
C ILE A 244 3.64 -34.02 9.50
N SER A 245 4.81 -33.43 9.71
CA SER A 245 6.02 -33.51 8.88
C SER A 245 6.07 -32.58 7.65
N LEU A 246 6.29 -31.29 7.91
CA LEU A 246 6.98 -30.35 7.02
C LEU A 246 8.43 -30.84 6.78
N ALA A 247 8.60 -31.94 6.05
CA ALA A 247 9.91 -32.54 5.80
C ALA A 247 10.64 -31.82 4.67
N VAL A 248 11.78 -31.24 5.06
CA VAL A 248 12.97 -30.85 4.29
C VAL A 248 12.69 -30.07 3.00
N PRO A 249 12.82 -28.74 3.03
CA PRO A 249 12.84 -27.90 1.84
C PRO A 249 14.07 -28.26 1.01
N SER A 250 13.89 -28.70 -0.23
CA SER A 250 14.96 -28.54 -1.22
C SER A 250 14.97 -27.07 -1.61
N ARG A 251 16.06 -26.36 -1.29
CA ARG A 251 16.31 -24.96 -1.71
C ARG A 251 16.56 -24.88 -3.22
N MET A 252 15.58 -25.30 -4.03
CA MET A 252 15.67 -25.19 -5.48
C MET A 252 15.18 -23.79 -5.88
N ASN A 253 16.12 -23.00 -6.40
CA ASN A 253 15.89 -21.73 -7.09
C ASN A 253 14.74 -21.89 -8.12
N LEU A 254 13.92 -20.85 -8.28
CA LEU A 254 12.80 -20.77 -9.24
C LEU A 254 13.24 -21.14 -10.67
N THR A 255 14.38 -20.64 -11.12
CA THR A 255 15.03 -20.96 -12.41
C THR A 255 15.25 -22.46 -12.57
N TYR A 256 15.76 -23.17 -11.56
CA TYR A 256 15.95 -24.61 -11.66
C TYR A 256 14.62 -25.37 -11.80
N ARG A 257 13.60 -24.94 -11.05
CA ARG A 257 12.25 -25.51 -11.19
C ARG A 257 11.66 -25.23 -12.57
N TYR A 258 11.90 -24.04 -13.12
CA TYR A 258 11.47 -23.68 -14.46
C TYR A 258 12.18 -24.51 -15.53
N LEU A 259 13.51 -24.62 -15.48
CA LEU A 259 14.31 -25.48 -16.36
C LEU A 259 13.87 -26.95 -16.28
N ARG A 260 13.60 -27.44 -15.08
CA ARG A 260 13.07 -28.80 -14.90
C ARG A 260 11.73 -28.98 -15.61
N ARG A 261 10.81 -28.01 -15.51
CA ARG A 261 9.53 -28.08 -16.23
C ARG A 261 9.71 -28.03 -17.74
N LEU A 262 10.65 -27.21 -18.23
CA LEU A 262 10.98 -27.17 -19.65
C LEU A 262 11.56 -28.51 -20.12
N SER A 263 12.41 -29.15 -19.32
CA SER A 263 12.97 -30.49 -19.64
C SER A 263 11.91 -31.60 -19.75
N GLU A 264 10.74 -31.38 -19.15
CA GLU A 264 9.60 -32.31 -19.18
C GLU A 264 8.68 -32.08 -20.41
N PHE A 265 8.98 -31.11 -21.27
CA PHE A 265 8.17 -30.80 -22.45
C PHE A 265 8.08 -31.97 -23.42
N ARG A 266 6.86 -32.22 -23.89
CA ARG A 266 6.58 -33.18 -24.96
C ARG A 266 6.86 -32.57 -26.32
N VAL A 267 6.94 -33.43 -27.33
CA VAL A 267 7.09 -33.04 -28.74
C VAL A 267 6.02 -32.04 -29.17
N GLU A 268 4.77 -32.26 -28.77
CA GLU A 268 3.69 -31.34 -29.14
C GLU A 268 3.91 -29.95 -28.52
N GLU A 269 4.38 -29.89 -27.28
CA GLU A 269 4.63 -28.65 -26.54
C GLU A 269 5.83 -27.89 -27.09
N ILE A 270 6.87 -28.60 -27.56
CA ILE A 270 8.01 -28.02 -28.28
C ILE A 270 7.52 -27.36 -29.58
N ASN A 271 6.75 -28.09 -30.39
CA ASN A 271 6.20 -27.55 -31.63
C ASN A 271 5.27 -26.33 -31.38
N LEU A 272 4.45 -26.41 -30.33
CA LEU A 272 3.61 -25.28 -29.89
C LEU A 272 4.46 -24.08 -29.48
N SER A 273 5.58 -24.30 -28.78
CA SER A 273 6.49 -23.23 -28.35
C SER A 273 7.18 -22.55 -29.53
N CYS A 274 7.62 -23.31 -30.54
CA CYS A 274 8.20 -22.75 -31.77
C CYS A 274 7.19 -21.89 -32.54
N GLN A 275 5.91 -22.27 -32.55
CA GLN A 275 4.84 -21.52 -33.23
C GLN A 275 4.29 -20.35 -32.39
N HIS A 276 4.30 -20.49 -31.06
CA HIS A 276 3.75 -19.57 -30.09
C HIS A 276 4.73 -19.40 -28.93
N PRO A 277 5.71 -18.48 -29.03
CA PRO A 277 6.75 -18.30 -28.02
C PRO A 277 6.19 -17.99 -26.62
N ILE A 278 4.97 -17.44 -26.51
CA ILE A 278 4.28 -17.23 -25.25
C ILE A 278 4.08 -18.51 -24.43
N TYR A 279 4.05 -19.68 -25.08
CA TYR A 279 3.89 -20.97 -24.42
C TYR A 279 5.05 -21.28 -23.47
N LEU A 280 6.27 -20.80 -23.78
CA LEU A 280 7.44 -20.95 -22.90
C LEU A 280 7.24 -20.25 -21.56
N ILE A 281 6.40 -19.21 -21.50
CA ILE A 281 6.17 -18.41 -20.30
C ILE A 281 5.16 -19.07 -19.34
N LEU A 282 4.30 -19.95 -19.85
CA LEU A 282 3.24 -20.59 -19.05
C LEU A 282 3.76 -21.41 -17.86
N PRO A 283 4.81 -22.26 -17.98
CA PRO A 283 5.35 -22.98 -16.83
C PRO A 283 5.94 -22.05 -15.77
N LEU A 284 6.56 -20.94 -16.17
CA LEU A 284 7.08 -19.93 -15.25
C LEU A 284 5.93 -19.28 -14.49
N LEU A 285 4.91 -18.80 -15.21
CA LEU A 285 3.71 -18.21 -14.63
C LEU A 285 3.03 -19.15 -13.64
N HIS A 286 2.92 -20.43 -14.00
CA HIS A 286 2.36 -21.46 -13.13
C HIS A 286 3.18 -21.64 -11.84
N LEU A 287 4.52 -21.70 -11.92
CA LEU A 287 5.39 -21.79 -10.75
C LEU A 287 5.22 -20.58 -9.82
N CYS A 288 5.22 -19.37 -10.37
CA CYS A 288 5.05 -18.16 -9.58
C CYS A 288 3.65 -18.06 -8.95
N ALA A 289 2.61 -18.51 -9.66
CA ALA A 289 1.25 -18.62 -9.14
C ALA A 289 1.17 -19.61 -7.95
N LEU A 290 1.87 -20.74 -8.03
CA LEU A 290 1.94 -21.70 -6.92
C LEU A 290 2.62 -21.10 -5.69
N GLU A 291 3.77 -20.43 -5.87
CA GLU A 291 4.48 -19.76 -4.77
C GLU A 291 3.62 -18.71 -4.09
N THR A 292 2.94 -17.88 -4.89
CA THR A 292 2.01 -16.87 -4.39
C THR A 292 0.85 -17.51 -3.64
N SER A 293 0.30 -18.61 -4.15
CA SER A 293 -0.75 -19.36 -3.43
C SER A 293 -0.27 -19.85 -2.07
N MET A 294 0.97 -20.36 -1.99
CA MET A 294 1.59 -20.84 -0.76
C MET A 294 1.81 -19.70 0.23
N LEU A 295 2.36 -18.56 -0.22
CA LEU A 295 2.53 -17.36 0.59
C LEU A 295 1.19 -16.86 1.16
N LEU A 296 0.14 -16.79 0.33
CA LEU A 296 -1.20 -16.40 0.76
C LEU A 296 -1.79 -17.41 1.76
N THR A 297 -1.53 -18.70 1.59
CA THR A 297 -2.00 -19.74 2.55
C THR A 297 -1.26 -19.64 3.87
N TRP A 298 0.04 -19.39 3.83
CA TRP A 298 0.86 -19.19 5.03
C TRP A 298 0.41 -17.94 5.79
N ALA A 299 0.16 -16.83 5.09
CA ALA A 299 -0.41 -15.61 5.65
C ALA A 299 -1.77 -15.89 6.32
N GLU A 300 -2.65 -16.61 5.63
CA GLU A 300 -3.95 -17.06 6.15
C GLU A 300 -3.79 -17.90 7.43
N GLU A 301 -2.87 -18.88 7.44
CA GLU A 301 -2.60 -19.71 8.62
C GLU A 301 -2.06 -18.89 9.80
N LYS A 302 -1.15 -17.95 9.55
CA LYS A 302 -0.61 -17.05 10.59
C LYS A 302 -1.67 -16.13 11.19
N LEU A 303 -2.63 -15.68 10.39
CA LEU A 303 -3.81 -14.96 10.88
C LEU A 303 -4.64 -15.82 11.84
N TYR A 304 -4.86 -17.11 11.50
CA TYR A 304 -5.62 -18.03 12.36
C TYR A 304 -4.91 -18.37 13.67
N GLU A 305 -3.59 -18.49 13.68
CA GLU A 305 -2.82 -18.80 14.89
C GLU A 305 -2.89 -17.68 15.96
N ARG A 306 -3.47 -16.51 15.65
CA ARG A 306 -3.51 -15.30 16.51
C ARG A 306 -2.13 -14.89 17.06
N ARG A 307 -1.06 -15.40 16.47
CA ARG A 307 0.32 -14.99 16.73
C ARG A 307 0.71 -13.93 15.72
N LEU A 308 -0.09 -12.87 15.65
CA LEU A 308 0.38 -11.64 15.06
C LEU A 308 1.12 -10.92 16.18
N PRO A 309 2.47 -10.95 16.23
CA PRO A 309 3.17 -10.21 17.27
C PRO A 309 2.86 -8.72 17.10
N HIS A 310 2.60 -8.02 18.21
CA HIS A 310 2.38 -6.56 18.29
C HIS A 310 3.46 -5.69 17.57
N ASN A 311 4.55 -6.31 17.07
CA ASN A 311 5.68 -5.66 16.39
C ASN A 311 5.82 -6.09 14.90
N LEU A 312 4.75 -6.56 14.25
CA LEU A 312 4.80 -7.07 12.86
C LEU A 312 5.35 -6.10 11.83
N ALA A 313 5.05 -4.81 11.96
CA ALA A 313 5.57 -3.79 11.05
C ALA A 313 7.09 -3.55 11.22
N GLU A 314 7.66 -3.88 12.39
CA GLU A 314 9.06 -3.59 12.72
C GLU A 314 10.02 -4.77 12.50
N ARG A 315 9.54 -6.01 12.41
CA ARG A 315 10.42 -7.19 12.48
C ARG A 315 10.46 -8.09 11.26
N ASP A 316 9.55 -7.95 10.31
CA ASP A 316 9.56 -8.83 9.15
C ASP A 316 9.07 -8.11 7.88
N PRO A 317 9.97 -7.80 6.92
CA PRO A 317 9.60 -7.15 5.67
C PRO A 317 8.53 -7.94 4.89
N TYR A 318 8.48 -9.27 5.06
CA TYR A 318 7.45 -10.10 4.44
C TYR A 318 6.05 -9.82 5.00
N ASN A 319 5.93 -9.49 6.29
CA ASN A 319 4.64 -9.19 6.90
C ASN A 319 4.13 -7.79 6.51
N ALA A 320 5.02 -6.81 6.36
CA ALA A 320 4.67 -5.50 5.80
C ALA A 320 4.23 -5.63 4.33
N TYR A 321 4.87 -6.52 3.58
CA TYR A 321 4.54 -6.80 2.20
C TYR A 321 3.19 -7.53 2.04
N ILE A 322 2.88 -8.51 2.89
CA ILE A 322 1.55 -9.16 2.96
C ILE A 322 0.44 -8.17 3.35
N THR A 323 0.73 -7.20 4.22
CA THR A 323 -0.23 -6.14 4.56
C THR A 323 -0.43 -5.11 3.44
N SER A 324 0.45 -5.09 2.43
CA SER A 324 0.44 -4.09 1.38
C SER A 324 -0.48 -4.45 0.21
N GLU A 325 -0.97 -3.44 -0.51
CA GLU A 325 -1.64 -3.59 -1.81
C GLU A 325 -0.73 -4.22 -2.90
N GLY A 326 0.54 -4.51 -2.56
CA GLY A 326 1.57 -5.04 -3.46
C GLY A 326 1.14 -6.30 -4.20
N PHE A 327 0.67 -7.34 -3.51
CA PHE A 327 0.28 -8.60 -4.17
C PHE A 327 -0.82 -8.41 -5.21
N GLN A 328 -1.84 -7.61 -4.92
CA GLN A 328 -2.90 -7.35 -5.88
C GLN A 328 -2.39 -6.59 -7.08
N GLN A 329 -1.54 -5.59 -6.84
CA GLN A 329 -0.93 -4.80 -7.90
C GLN A 329 -0.03 -5.67 -8.78
N GLU A 330 0.76 -6.58 -8.21
CA GLU A 330 1.63 -7.50 -8.94
C GLU A 330 0.85 -8.49 -9.81
N ILE A 331 -0.20 -9.11 -9.26
CA ILE A 331 -1.08 -10.01 -10.02
C ILE A 331 -1.78 -9.22 -11.14
N PHE A 332 -2.21 -7.98 -10.86
CA PHE A 332 -2.84 -7.12 -11.84
C PHE A 332 -1.87 -6.73 -12.97
N THR A 333 -0.65 -6.30 -12.64
CA THR A 333 0.40 -5.97 -13.61
C THR A 333 0.73 -7.17 -14.49
N THR A 334 0.92 -8.35 -13.89
CA THR A 334 1.18 -9.59 -14.63
C THR A 334 0.02 -9.95 -15.56
N THR A 335 -1.21 -9.90 -15.07
CA THR A 335 -2.41 -10.20 -15.88
C THR A 335 -2.56 -9.22 -17.04
N THR A 336 -2.29 -7.93 -16.79
CA THR A 336 -2.40 -6.87 -17.79
C THR A 336 -1.32 -7.02 -18.85
N SER A 337 -0.06 -7.22 -18.43
CA SER A 337 1.06 -7.46 -19.32
C SER A 337 0.84 -8.71 -20.18
N LEU A 338 0.38 -9.82 -19.60
CA LEU A 338 0.08 -11.03 -20.38
C LEU A 338 -1.03 -10.78 -21.41
N LYS A 339 -2.12 -10.10 -21.03
CA LYS A 339 -3.22 -9.74 -21.95
C LYS A 339 -2.76 -8.84 -23.10
N THR A 340 -1.86 -7.90 -22.85
CA THR A 340 -1.32 -7.03 -23.91
C THR A 340 -0.49 -7.81 -24.94
N HIS A 341 0.11 -8.93 -24.54
CA HIS A 341 0.94 -9.77 -25.40
C HIS A 341 0.20 -10.98 -25.99
N MET A 342 -1.13 -11.07 -25.88
CA MET A 342 -1.95 -12.09 -26.57
C MET A 342 -2.12 -11.83 -28.08
N ARG A 343 -1.12 -11.23 -28.72
CA ARG A 343 -1.11 -10.88 -30.14
C ARG A 343 0.24 -11.25 -30.74
N SER A 344 0.32 -11.20 -32.07
CA SER A 344 1.61 -11.29 -32.77
C SER A 344 2.59 -10.22 -32.23
N PRO A 345 3.87 -10.56 -32.02
CA PRO A 345 4.55 -11.80 -32.42
C PRO A 345 4.44 -12.97 -31.44
N TRP A 346 4.04 -12.75 -30.20
CA TRP A 346 3.98 -13.76 -29.14
C TRP A 346 2.99 -14.89 -29.38
N LEU A 347 1.84 -14.55 -29.99
CA LEU A 347 0.78 -15.50 -30.33
C LEU A 347 0.46 -15.43 -31.82
N ASN A 348 0.76 -16.50 -32.56
CA ASN A 348 0.39 -16.63 -33.96
C ASN A 348 -1.09 -17.01 -34.11
N THR A 349 -1.98 -16.04 -34.33
CA THR A 349 -3.42 -16.30 -34.47
C THR A 349 -3.83 -16.97 -35.79
N ARG A 350 -2.87 -17.25 -36.69
CA ARG A 350 -3.15 -17.83 -38.01
C ARG A 350 -3.10 -19.36 -38.02
N THR A 351 -2.58 -19.99 -36.97
CA THR A 351 -2.41 -21.44 -36.88
C THR A 351 -3.57 -22.08 -36.10
N GLU A 352 -3.97 -23.30 -36.45
CA GLU A 352 -5.03 -24.05 -35.75
C GLU A 352 -4.63 -24.38 -34.30
N THR A 353 -3.34 -24.44 -34.03
CA THR A 353 -2.74 -24.66 -32.71
C THR A 353 -3.02 -23.56 -31.70
N VAL A 354 -3.45 -22.37 -32.16
CA VAL A 354 -3.80 -21.23 -31.29
C VAL A 354 -4.87 -21.61 -30.26
N VAL A 355 -5.83 -22.46 -30.64
CA VAL A 355 -6.94 -22.87 -29.75
C VAL A 355 -6.41 -23.62 -28.52
N CYS A 356 -5.38 -24.46 -28.70
CA CYS A 356 -4.77 -25.19 -27.59
C CYS A 356 -3.99 -24.26 -26.65
N VAL A 357 -3.29 -23.27 -27.22
CA VAL A 357 -2.54 -22.27 -26.44
C VAL A 357 -3.50 -21.35 -25.68
N GLU A 358 -4.59 -20.92 -26.30
CA GLU A 358 -5.65 -20.12 -25.67
C GLU A 358 -6.30 -20.87 -24.50
N GLU A 359 -6.61 -22.15 -24.64
CA GLU A 359 -7.16 -22.96 -23.53
C GLU A 359 -6.21 -22.99 -22.31
N LYS A 360 -4.89 -23.10 -22.56
CA LYS A 360 -3.88 -23.10 -21.50
C LYS A 360 -3.70 -21.72 -20.87
N LEU A 361 -3.74 -20.66 -21.68
CA LEU A 361 -3.73 -19.27 -21.20
C LEU A 361 -4.97 -18.97 -20.35
N ASP A 362 -6.15 -19.41 -20.77
CA ASP A 362 -7.40 -19.26 -20.02
C ASP A 362 -7.32 -19.96 -18.66
N CYS A 363 -6.72 -21.17 -18.61
CA CYS A 363 -6.44 -21.85 -17.34
C CYS A 363 -5.51 -21.00 -16.45
N ALA A 364 -4.46 -20.41 -17.01
CA ALA A 364 -3.54 -19.55 -16.26
C ALA A 364 -4.24 -18.28 -15.76
N PHE A 365 -5.07 -17.63 -16.57
CA PHE A 365 -5.86 -16.47 -16.14
C PHE A 365 -6.84 -16.81 -15.03
N GLN A 366 -7.50 -17.98 -15.08
CA GLN A 366 -8.36 -18.45 -13.99
C GLN A 366 -7.57 -18.61 -12.68
N ASP A 367 -6.35 -19.15 -12.74
CA ASP A 367 -5.50 -19.27 -11.56
C ASP A 367 -5.07 -17.89 -11.03
N LEU A 368 -4.77 -16.92 -11.91
CA LEU A 368 -4.45 -15.54 -11.50
C LEU A 368 -5.65 -14.81 -10.87
N ASP A 369 -6.83 -14.92 -11.45
CA ASP A 369 -8.06 -14.34 -10.90
C ASP A 369 -8.38 -14.95 -9.53
N PHE A 370 -8.21 -16.26 -9.37
CA PHE A 370 -8.33 -16.93 -8.06
C PHE A 370 -7.33 -16.39 -7.03
N LEU A 371 -6.07 -16.18 -7.41
CA LEU A 371 -5.05 -15.62 -6.53
C LEU A 371 -5.35 -14.19 -6.15
N LYS A 372 -5.87 -13.38 -7.08
CA LYS A 372 -6.30 -12.01 -6.83
C LYS A 372 -7.42 -11.96 -5.79
N ASP A 373 -8.45 -12.79 -5.96
CA ASP A 373 -9.57 -12.87 -5.03
C ASP A 373 -9.10 -13.35 -3.65
N LYS A 374 -8.22 -14.36 -3.61
CA LYS A 374 -7.63 -14.86 -2.36
C LYS A 374 -6.78 -13.81 -1.67
N ALA A 375 -5.96 -13.06 -2.42
CA ALA A 375 -5.16 -11.95 -1.88
C ALA A 375 -6.05 -10.87 -1.28
N ALA A 376 -7.17 -10.52 -1.92
CA ALA A 376 -8.15 -9.58 -1.38
C ALA A 376 -8.77 -10.06 -0.06
N LEU A 377 -9.14 -11.34 0.02
CA LEU A 377 -9.68 -11.92 1.26
C LEU A 377 -8.66 -11.92 2.40
N VAL A 378 -7.40 -12.30 2.12
CA VAL A 378 -6.32 -12.29 3.11
C VAL A 378 -6.06 -10.86 3.59
N GLN A 379 -5.92 -9.89 2.67
CA GLN A 379 -5.69 -8.49 3.01
C GLN A 379 -6.82 -7.91 3.88
N GLN A 380 -8.08 -8.22 3.55
CA GLN A 380 -9.22 -7.83 4.36
C GLN A 380 -9.15 -8.45 5.76
N ALA A 381 -8.83 -9.74 5.87
CA ALA A 381 -8.68 -10.43 7.15
C ALA A 381 -7.53 -9.86 8.00
N VAL A 382 -6.41 -9.48 7.39
CA VAL A 382 -5.30 -8.78 8.07
C VAL A 382 -5.77 -7.42 8.60
N THR A 383 -6.45 -6.64 7.76
CA THR A 383 -6.97 -5.32 8.15
C THR A 383 -7.96 -5.41 9.31
N ASP A 384 -8.87 -6.39 9.27
CA ASP A 384 -9.82 -6.65 10.36
C ASP A 384 -9.11 -7.09 11.65
N ALA A 385 -8.06 -7.90 11.55
CA ALA A 385 -7.25 -8.32 12.69
C ALA A 385 -6.51 -7.12 13.32
N LEU A 386 -5.88 -6.27 12.51
CA LEU A 386 -5.20 -5.06 12.97
C LEU A 386 -6.16 -4.07 13.63
N ASN A 387 -7.33 -3.83 13.04
CA ASN A 387 -8.36 -2.97 13.62
C ASN A 387 -8.86 -3.51 14.97
N ARG A 388 -9.02 -4.82 15.08
CA ARG A 388 -9.39 -5.48 16.34
C ARG A 388 -8.28 -5.33 17.39
N GLU A 389 -7.02 -5.48 16.99
CA GLU A 389 -5.87 -5.33 17.88
C GLU A 389 -5.75 -3.89 18.40
N ALA A 390 -5.80 -2.90 17.51
CA ALA A 390 -5.80 -1.48 17.87
C ALA A 390 -6.94 -1.13 18.84
N ALA A 391 -8.14 -1.71 18.62
CA ALA A 391 -9.26 -1.54 19.55
C ALA A 391 -8.98 -2.16 20.93
N THR A 392 -8.34 -3.34 20.97
CA THR A 392 -7.96 -3.97 22.25
C THR A 392 -6.85 -3.20 22.98
N GLU A 393 -5.89 -2.64 22.25
CA GLU A 393 -4.83 -1.80 22.81
C GLU A 393 -5.41 -0.51 23.40
N SER A 394 -6.30 0.17 22.67
CA SER A 394 -7.00 1.36 23.17
C SER A 394 -7.79 1.05 24.46
N ILE A 395 -8.44 -0.11 24.54
CA ILE A 395 -9.13 -0.55 25.76
C ILE A 395 -8.13 -0.80 26.91
N ASN A 396 -6.97 -1.39 26.61
CA ASN A 396 -5.93 -1.65 27.61
C ASN A 396 -5.29 -0.35 28.11
N GLU A 397 -4.99 0.60 27.23
CA GLU A 397 -4.50 1.93 27.57
C GLU A 397 -5.52 2.69 28.44
N ALA A 398 -6.80 2.63 28.09
CA ALA A 398 -7.86 3.22 28.89
C ALA A 398 -7.92 2.61 30.31
N LYS A 399 -7.81 1.28 30.43
CA LYS A 399 -7.74 0.59 31.75
C LYS A 399 -6.51 1.03 32.54
N GLN A 400 -5.36 1.16 31.90
CA GLN A 400 -4.13 1.60 32.54
C GLN A 400 -4.24 3.05 33.03
N SER A 401 -4.79 3.94 32.19
CA SER A 401 -5.07 5.34 32.54
C SER A 401 -6.05 5.47 33.73
N ILE A 402 -7.07 4.60 33.79
CA ILE A 402 -7.99 4.51 34.94
C ILE A 402 -7.21 4.08 36.19
N ALA A 403 -6.39 3.02 36.12
CA ALA A 403 -5.62 2.54 37.26
C ALA A 403 -4.58 3.57 37.76
N GLN A 404 -3.96 4.31 36.85
CA GLN A 404 -3.07 5.44 37.18
C GLN A 404 -3.84 6.56 37.85
N SER A 405 -5.01 6.94 37.33
CA SER A 405 -5.88 7.97 37.92
C SER A 405 -6.32 7.61 39.34
N GLU A 406 -6.64 6.33 39.60
CA GLU A 406 -6.95 5.85 40.94
C GLU A 406 -5.74 5.94 41.88
N SER A 407 -4.55 5.62 41.40
CA SER A 407 -3.30 5.70 42.17
C SER A 407 -2.96 7.14 42.53
N VAL A 408 -3.09 8.07 41.58
CA VAL A 408 -2.94 9.52 41.82
C VAL A 408 -3.98 10.02 42.82
N ASN A 409 -5.23 9.57 42.73
CA ASN A 409 -6.28 9.95 43.69
C ASN A 409 -5.95 9.48 45.12
N LYS A 410 -5.40 8.27 45.29
CA LYS A 410 -4.93 7.77 46.59
C LYS A 410 -3.79 8.63 47.14
N LEU A 411 -2.83 9.01 46.31
CA LEU A 411 -1.71 9.88 46.71
C LEU A 411 -2.20 11.28 47.12
N THR A 412 -3.09 11.89 46.36
CA THR A 412 -3.68 13.20 46.68
C THR A 412 -4.48 13.16 47.98
N ARG A 413 -5.21 12.06 48.25
CA ARG A 413 -5.90 11.86 49.53
C ARG A 413 -4.93 11.84 50.71
N LEU A 414 -3.78 11.18 50.55
CA LEU A 414 -2.75 11.11 51.57
C LEU A 414 -2.09 12.48 51.80
N ALA A 415 -1.87 13.26 50.74
CA ALA A 415 -1.34 14.63 50.84
C ALA A 415 -2.23 15.57 51.67
N PHE A 416 -3.55 15.41 51.64
CA PHE A 416 -4.47 16.21 52.48
C PHE A 416 -4.27 16.02 53.99
N PHE A 417 -3.65 14.91 54.41
CA PHE A 417 -3.29 14.68 55.81
C PHE A 417 -1.88 15.18 56.13
N PHE A 418 -0.90 14.86 55.27
CA PHE A 418 0.51 15.16 55.56
C PHE A 418 0.87 16.62 55.36
N VAL A 419 0.35 17.30 54.35
CA VAL A 419 0.70 18.71 54.09
C VAL A 419 0.35 19.62 55.28
N PRO A 420 -0.87 19.56 55.86
CA PRO A 420 -1.22 20.43 56.99
C PRO A 420 -0.52 20.01 58.29
N LEU A 421 -0.25 18.70 58.47
CA LEU A 421 0.52 18.21 59.61
C LEU A 421 1.97 18.69 59.56
N THR A 422 2.61 18.59 58.39
CA THR A 422 3.97 19.11 58.17
C THR A 422 4.01 20.62 58.40
N PHE A 423 3.01 21.36 57.92
CA PHE A 423 2.89 22.79 58.20
C PHE A 423 2.82 23.06 59.72
N ALA A 424 2.00 22.32 60.46
CA ALA A 424 1.92 22.47 61.91
C ALA A 424 3.27 22.13 62.57
N THR A 425 3.93 21.03 62.20
CA THR A 425 5.25 20.68 62.75
C THR A 425 6.30 21.74 62.44
N SER A 426 6.26 22.35 61.25
CA SER A 426 7.16 23.44 60.88
C SER A 426 6.86 24.68 61.70
N LEU A 427 5.59 25.06 61.85
CA LEU A 427 5.18 26.24 62.61
C LEU A 427 5.65 26.12 64.07
N PHE A 428 5.43 24.99 64.72
CA PHE A 428 5.85 24.75 66.10
C PHE A 428 7.34 24.42 66.26
N GLY A 429 8.01 24.02 65.18
CA GLY A 429 9.46 23.79 65.13
C GLY A 429 10.28 25.07 64.87
N MET A 430 9.63 26.17 64.49
CA MET A 430 10.30 27.46 64.34
C MET A 430 10.70 28.02 65.71
N ASN A 431 12.00 28.30 65.89
CA ASN A 431 12.52 28.97 67.08
C ASN A 431 12.21 30.48 67.03
N ILE A 432 10.96 30.82 67.31
CA ILE A 432 10.49 32.21 67.38
C ILE A 432 10.84 32.75 68.77
N ARG A 433 11.47 33.94 68.82
CA ARG A 433 12.02 34.54 70.05
C ARG A 433 10.92 34.81 71.09
N GLU A 434 9.72 35.13 70.62
CA GLU A 434 8.50 35.36 71.39
C GLU A 434 8.02 34.10 72.15
N TRP A 435 8.36 32.90 71.69
CA TRP A 435 8.05 31.65 72.39
C TRP A 435 9.09 31.26 73.44
N GLN A 436 10.28 31.83 73.37
CA GLN A 436 11.38 31.57 74.29
C GLN A 436 11.53 32.62 75.40
N ALA A 437 11.00 33.83 75.20
CA ALA A 437 11.26 34.97 76.07
C ALA A 437 10.55 34.94 77.44
N ASP A 438 9.64 34.00 77.69
CA ASP A 438 8.66 34.12 78.79
C ASP A 438 8.37 32.79 79.53
N ASP A 439 9.23 31.77 79.38
CA ASP A 439 9.02 30.36 79.85
C ASP A 439 7.69 29.69 79.40
N LYS A 440 6.91 30.37 78.56
CA LYS A 440 5.68 29.88 77.93
C LYS A 440 6.01 29.09 76.67
N VAL A 441 6.89 28.10 76.78
CA VAL A 441 7.10 27.15 75.70
C VAL A 441 5.75 26.47 75.41
N PRO A 442 5.25 26.50 74.16
CA PRO A 442 3.97 25.89 73.83
C PRO A 442 4.01 24.41 74.25
N GLN A 443 3.11 24.06 75.18
CA GLN A 443 3.02 22.70 75.68
C GLN A 443 2.65 21.76 74.53
N LEU A 444 3.15 20.51 74.58
CA LEU A 444 2.83 19.46 73.61
C LEU A 444 1.33 19.32 73.35
N ARG A 445 0.49 19.60 74.36
CA ARG A 445 -0.98 19.63 74.23
C ARG A 445 -1.48 20.65 73.20
N SER A 446 -0.91 21.85 73.17
CA SER A 446 -1.30 22.91 72.22
C SER A 446 -0.95 22.53 70.78
N PHE A 447 0.20 21.89 70.57
CA PHE A 447 0.59 21.33 69.27
C PHE A 447 -0.42 20.30 68.75
N ILE A 448 -0.84 19.36 69.61
CA ILE A 448 -1.80 18.31 69.24
C ILE A 448 -3.16 18.93 68.87
N ILE A 449 -3.65 19.89 69.65
CA ILE A 449 -4.95 20.54 69.40
C ILE A 449 -4.93 21.33 68.08
N VAL A 450 -3.89 22.14 67.85
CA VAL A 450 -3.80 22.96 66.63
C VAL A 450 -3.60 22.07 65.40
N SER A 451 -2.77 21.04 65.48
CA SER A 451 -2.57 20.09 64.37
C SER A 451 -3.86 19.36 64.00
N MET A 452 -4.61 18.87 65.01
CA MET A 452 -5.91 18.23 64.77
C MET A 452 -6.93 19.21 64.20
N ALA A 453 -6.99 20.45 64.69
CA ALA A 453 -7.90 21.46 64.19
C ALA A 453 -7.62 21.81 62.72
N ILE A 454 -6.33 21.96 62.35
CA ILE A 454 -5.91 22.26 60.98
C ILE A 454 -6.23 21.08 60.06
N VAL A 455 -5.89 19.84 60.43
CA VAL A 455 -6.21 18.64 59.62
C VAL A 455 -7.72 18.47 59.46
N LEU A 456 -8.51 18.73 60.49
CA LEU A 456 -9.96 18.64 60.41
C LEU A 456 -10.54 19.72 59.50
N ALA A 457 -10.02 20.95 59.58
CA ALA A 457 -10.42 22.05 58.70
C ALA A 457 -10.10 21.74 57.22
N THR A 458 -8.89 21.24 56.91
CA THR A 458 -8.54 20.88 55.52
C THR A 458 -9.38 19.72 55.01
N MET A 459 -9.68 18.72 55.85
CA MET A 459 -10.58 17.62 55.51
C MET A 459 -12.01 18.09 55.23
N VAL A 460 -12.54 19.04 56.00
CA VAL A 460 -13.86 19.63 55.75
C VAL A 460 -13.88 20.40 54.43
N VAL A 461 -12.85 21.20 54.14
CA VAL A 461 -12.73 21.93 52.87
C VAL A 461 -12.64 20.95 51.69
N ALA A 462 -11.86 19.88 51.82
CA ALA A 462 -11.75 18.83 50.80
C ALA A 462 -13.08 18.08 50.60
N ALA A 463 -13.83 17.82 51.68
CA ALA A 463 -15.14 17.19 51.59
C ALA A 463 -16.15 18.09 50.87
N ILE A 464 -16.21 19.38 51.24
CA ILE A 464 -17.10 20.38 50.60
C ILE A 464 -16.75 20.54 49.12
N SER A 465 -15.46 20.63 48.78
CA SER A 465 -15.03 20.74 47.38
C SER A 465 -15.39 19.48 46.58
N SER A 466 -15.30 18.29 47.18
CA SER A 466 -15.72 17.03 46.55
C SER A 466 -17.23 16.92 46.32
N LEU A 467 -18.04 17.49 47.22
CA LEU A 467 -19.50 17.53 47.08
C LEU A 467 -19.91 18.57 46.04
N MET A 468 -19.27 19.75 46.05
CA MET A 468 -19.46 20.77 45.04
C MET A 468 -19.09 20.26 43.66
N SER A 469 -18.00 19.51 43.49
CA SER A 469 -17.61 18.98 42.18
C SER A 469 -18.61 17.97 41.62
N LYS A 470 -19.19 17.11 42.47
CA LYS A 470 -20.27 16.18 42.06
C LYS A 470 -21.56 16.91 41.68
N ALA A 471 -21.97 17.89 42.49
CA ALA A 471 -23.14 18.73 42.20
C ALA A 471 -22.94 19.54 40.91
N PHE A 472 -21.72 20.06 40.71
CA PHE A 472 -21.30 20.77 39.52
C PHE A 472 -21.38 19.86 38.28
N LYS A 473 -20.82 18.64 38.35
CA LYS A 473 -20.85 17.67 37.25
C LYS A 473 -22.28 17.27 36.88
N LYS A 474 -23.14 16.97 37.85
CA LYS A 474 -24.56 16.63 37.60
C LYS A 474 -25.31 17.79 36.96
N ARG A 475 -25.09 19.03 37.42
CA ARG A 475 -25.74 20.23 36.88
C ARG A 475 -25.20 20.58 35.49
N TRP A 476 -23.91 20.34 35.24
CA TRP A 476 -23.26 20.48 33.94
C TRP A 476 -23.81 19.50 32.91
N GLU A 477 -23.94 18.21 33.24
CA GLU A 477 -24.47 17.20 32.33
C GLU A 477 -25.96 17.40 32.01
N SER A 478 -26.74 17.87 32.98
CA SER A 478 -28.17 18.12 32.80
C SER A 478 -28.48 19.39 32.00
N SER A 479 -27.51 20.30 31.82
CA SER A 479 -27.78 21.61 31.22
C SER A 479 -27.26 21.70 29.78
N LYS A 480 -28.17 21.49 28.81
CA LYS A 480 -27.91 21.75 27.38
C LYS A 480 -27.52 23.22 27.13
N THR A 481 -28.13 24.15 27.86
CA THR A 481 -27.88 25.61 27.74
C THR A 481 -26.47 25.98 28.15
N LEU A 482 -25.93 25.34 29.19
CA LEU A 482 -24.58 25.62 29.67
C LEU A 482 -23.52 25.11 28.69
N ARG A 483 -23.72 23.94 28.05
CA ARG A 483 -22.84 23.50 26.94
C ARG A 483 -22.88 24.45 25.74
N SER A 484 -24.07 24.91 25.36
CA SER A 484 -24.25 25.90 24.29
C SER A 484 -23.51 27.22 24.61
N ALA A 485 -23.58 27.69 25.86
CA ALA A 485 -22.87 28.88 26.33
C ALA A 485 -21.34 28.80 26.11
N TYR A 486 -20.73 27.67 26.47
CA TYR A 486 -19.29 27.47 26.29
C TYR A 486 -18.88 27.33 24.82
N ASN A 487 -19.74 26.74 23.98
CA ASN A 487 -19.48 26.66 22.54
C ASN A 487 -19.51 28.06 21.87
N CYS A 488 -20.35 28.98 22.37
CA CYS A 488 -20.37 30.37 21.89
C CYS A 488 -19.11 31.15 22.32
N SER A 489 -18.77 31.11 23.62
CA SER A 489 -17.58 31.79 24.15
C SER A 489 -17.23 31.29 25.55
N LEU A 490 -15.94 31.09 25.86
CA LEU A 490 -15.48 30.72 27.20
C LEU A 490 -15.94 31.72 28.27
N LEU A 491 -15.93 33.02 27.95
CA LEU A 491 -16.32 34.08 28.88
C LEU A 491 -17.84 34.03 29.15
N LEU A 492 -18.64 33.73 28.12
CA LEU A 492 -20.09 33.52 28.26
C LEU A 492 -20.40 32.24 29.05
N GLY A 493 -19.67 31.17 28.80
CA GLY A 493 -19.77 29.92 29.54
C GLY A 493 -19.47 30.09 31.04
N VAL A 494 -18.36 30.75 31.37
CA VAL A 494 -17.99 31.05 32.77
C VAL A 494 -19.04 31.95 33.43
N PHE A 495 -19.44 33.02 32.74
CA PHE A 495 -20.48 33.92 33.24
C PHE A 495 -21.80 33.19 33.55
N TYR A 496 -22.33 32.47 32.56
CA TYR A 496 -23.57 31.73 32.70
C TYR A 496 -23.45 30.62 33.75
N SER A 497 -22.27 30.01 33.92
CA SER A 497 -22.03 29.06 35.02
C SER A 497 -22.21 29.74 36.37
N ILE A 498 -21.48 30.83 36.62
CA ILE A 498 -21.55 31.54 37.92
C ILE A 498 -22.98 32.03 38.17
N PHE A 499 -23.64 32.58 37.14
CA PHE A 499 -25.04 33.00 37.22
C PHE A 499 -25.97 31.82 37.55
N ALA A 500 -25.82 30.70 36.83
CA ALA A 500 -26.62 29.50 37.02
C ALA A 500 -26.46 28.89 38.41
N PHE A 501 -25.27 28.95 39.00
CA PHE A 501 -25.05 28.48 40.36
C PHE A 501 -25.65 29.40 41.43
N SER A 502 -25.69 30.70 41.15
CA SER A 502 -26.14 31.71 42.12
C SER A 502 -27.67 31.87 42.18
N HIS A 503 -28.40 31.41 41.15
CA HIS A 503 -29.84 31.65 41.04
C HIS A 503 -30.65 30.35 40.91
N ASP A 504 -31.95 30.48 41.18
CA ASP A 504 -32.93 29.39 41.10
C ASP A 504 -33.23 28.99 39.65
N LYS A 505 -33.93 27.87 39.48
CA LYS A 505 -34.18 27.27 38.15
C LYS A 505 -35.01 28.18 37.23
N ILE A 506 -35.94 28.97 37.78
CA ILE A 506 -36.83 29.84 36.98
C ILE A 506 -36.03 31.02 36.43
N THR A 507 -35.24 31.66 37.29
CA THR A 507 -34.33 32.75 36.92
C THR A 507 -33.30 32.32 35.88
N ASN A 508 -32.72 31.12 36.06
CA ASN A 508 -31.79 30.55 35.09
C ASN A 508 -32.42 30.25 33.73
N ARG A 509 -33.68 29.81 33.72
CA ARG A 509 -34.43 29.56 32.48
C ARG A 509 -34.69 30.87 31.74
N ARG A 510 -35.13 31.93 32.45
CA ARG A 510 -35.31 33.26 31.85
C ARG A 510 -34.00 33.79 31.29
N MET A 511 -32.91 33.70 32.06
CA MET A 511 -31.58 34.11 31.59
C MET A 511 -31.11 33.32 30.36
N SER A 512 -31.36 32.00 30.28
CA SER A 512 -31.03 31.25 29.07
C SER A 512 -31.87 31.66 27.86
N VAL A 513 -33.16 31.95 28.05
CA VAL A 513 -34.02 32.41 26.95
C VAL A 513 -33.51 33.76 26.44
N SER A 514 -33.24 34.71 27.33
CA SER A 514 -32.66 36.02 26.97
C SER A 514 -31.27 35.93 26.32
N LEU A 515 -30.46 34.92 26.65
CA LEU A 515 -29.11 34.76 26.09
C LEU A 515 -29.06 33.95 24.79
N PHE A 516 -29.96 32.97 24.60
CA PHE A 516 -29.85 31.98 23.52
C PHE A 516 -31.05 31.94 22.56
N ASP A 517 -32.21 32.48 22.93
CA ASP A 517 -33.44 32.45 22.13
C ASP A 517 -33.70 33.77 21.38
N MET A 518 -32.72 34.68 21.36
CA MET A 518 -32.72 35.93 20.59
C MET A 518 -32.51 35.64 19.10
N GLY A 519 -33.41 34.88 18.49
CA GLY A 519 -33.60 34.86 17.04
C GLY A 519 -34.18 36.19 16.59
N GLU A 520 -33.50 36.85 15.64
CA GLU A 520 -33.92 38.05 14.89
C GLU A 520 -33.91 39.43 15.58
N HIS A 521 -33.97 39.56 16.91
CA HIS A 521 -33.92 40.88 17.57
C HIS A 521 -32.59 41.15 18.30
N ARG A 522 -31.48 41.27 17.55
CA ARG A 522 -30.11 41.37 18.09
C ARG A 522 -29.76 42.64 18.91
N HIS A 523 -30.65 43.63 19.04
CA HIS A 523 -30.24 44.98 19.47
C HIS A 523 -30.77 45.51 20.81
N ASP A 524 -31.73 44.86 21.47
CA ASP A 524 -32.27 45.40 22.73
C ASP A 524 -31.67 44.74 23.97
N LEU A 525 -30.81 45.49 24.68
CA LEU A 525 -30.39 45.19 26.06
C LEU A 525 -31.56 45.26 27.07
N GLY A 526 -32.76 45.67 26.64
CA GLY A 526 -33.99 45.73 27.43
C GLY A 526 -34.38 44.37 28.03
N ASP A 527 -34.01 43.28 27.37
CA ASP A 527 -34.30 41.91 27.83
C ASP A 527 -33.59 41.49 29.11
N PHE A 528 -32.67 42.31 29.64
CA PHE A 528 -32.03 42.09 30.93
C PHE A 528 -32.54 43.03 32.05
N GLU A 529 -33.50 43.94 31.77
CA GLU A 529 -34.01 44.89 32.77
C GLU A 529 -34.66 44.20 33.98
N TRP A 530 -35.24 43.01 33.76
CA TRP A 530 -35.81 42.19 34.83
C TRP A 530 -34.78 41.76 35.90
N LEU A 531 -33.47 41.78 35.59
CA LEU A 531 -32.41 41.53 36.58
C LEU A 531 -32.28 42.68 37.60
N VAL A 532 -32.68 43.90 37.20
CA VAL A 532 -32.61 45.10 38.03
C VAL A 532 -33.91 45.32 38.80
N GLU A 533 -35.05 44.99 38.20
CA GLU A 533 -36.38 45.16 38.83
C GLU A 533 -36.62 44.20 39.99
N ASN A 534 -36.11 42.97 39.90
CA ASN A 534 -36.14 42.05 41.01
C ASN A 534 -35.08 42.47 42.04
N LYS A 535 -35.45 42.52 43.33
CA LYS A 535 -34.60 42.91 44.48
C LYS A 535 -33.42 41.96 44.74
N TYR A 536 -32.73 41.47 43.72
CA TYR A 536 -31.50 40.71 43.85
C TYR A 536 -30.40 41.63 44.34
N TRP A 537 -29.68 41.20 45.37
CA TRP A 537 -28.64 41.97 46.05
C TRP A 537 -27.52 42.45 45.09
N PHE A 538 -27.39 41.81 43.92
CA PHE A 538 -26.41 42.17 42.88
C PHE A 538 -27.02 42.39 41.48
N GLY A 539 -28.33 42.64 41.36
CA GLY A 539 -29.01 42.75 40.06
C GLY A 539 -28.35 43.72 39.08
N LYS A 540 -27.99 44.92 39.56
CA LYS A 540 -27.29 45.96 38.76
C LYS A 540 -25.88 45.54 38.31
N TRP A 541 -25.19 44.71 39.10
CA TRP A 541 -23.87 44.19 38.75
C TRP A 541 -24.00 43.09 37.69
N TRP A 542 -24.94 42.16 37.85
CA TRP A 542 -25.25 41.11 36.87
C TRP A 542 -25.68 41.67 35.53
N TYR A 543 -26.52 42.71 35.51
CA TYR A 543 -26.92 43.42 34.29
C TYR A 543 -25.72 44.00 33.55
N ARG A 544 -24.82 44.70 34.25
CA ARG A 544 -23.60 45.27 33.66
C ARG A 544 -22.70 44.18 33.10
N LEU A 545 -22.52 43.10 33.84
CA LEU A 545 -21.68 42.00 33.41
C LEU A 545 -22.28 41.29 32.18
N ALA A 546 -23.58 41.00 32.20
CA ALA A 546 -24.31 40.41 31.08
C ALA A 546 -24.13 41.25 29.81
N GLY A 547 -24.31 42.57 29.90
CA GLY A 547 -24.13 43.48 28.75
C GLY A 547 -22.69 43.54 28.23
N VAL A 548 -21.68 43.41 29.09
CA VAL A 548 -20.27 43.33 28.65
C VAL A 548 -19.96 42.00 27.98
N VAL A 549 -20.40 40.89 28.58
CA VAL A 549 -20.17 39.54 28.05
C VAL A 549 -20.91 39.36 26.72
N TYR A 550 -22.16 39.81 26.64
CA TYR A 550 -22.98 39.73 25.43
C TYR A 550 -22.36 40.52 24.27
N ARG A 551 -22.00 41.79 24.48
CA ARG A 551 -21.34 42.60 23.43
C ARG A 551 -20.06 41.95 22.90
N ARG A 552 -19.23 41.39 23.80
CA ARG A 552 -18.00 40.70 23.37
C ARG A 552 -18.28 39.38 22.66
N ALA A 553 -19.32 38.65 23.04
CA ALA A 553 -19.69 37.39 22.40
C ALA A 553 -20.26 37.64 20.99
N VAL A 554 -21.12 38.65 20.82
CA VAL A 554 -21.69 39.05 19.53
C VAL A 554 -20.61 39.48 18.55
N LEU A 555 -19.71 40.39 18.97
CA LEU A 555 -18.60 40.86 18.12
C LEU A 555 -17.72 39.70 17.65
N LYS A 556 -17.47 38.71 18.50
CA LYS A 556 -16.66 37.54 18.15
C LYS A 556 -17.39 36.57 17.22
N SER A 557 -18.72 36.51 17.29
CA SER A 557 -19.54 35.72 16.36
C SER A 557 -19.54 36.35 14.97
N GLU A 558 -19.72 37.67 14.89
CA GLU A 558 -19.65 38.42 13.63
C GLU A 558 -18.27 38.32 12.98
N GLU A 559 -17.19 38.36 13.76
CA GLU A 559 -15.83 38.12 13.26
C GLU A 559 -15.62 36.70 12.71
N LYS A 560 -16.31 35.70 13.28
CA LYS A 560 -16.26 34.32 12.76
C LYS A 560 -17.08 34.17 11.48
N GLU A 561 -18.27 34.74 11.41
CA GLU A 561 -19.13 34.70 10.22
C GLU A 561 -18.47 35.41 9.03
N THR A 562 -17.83 36.56 9.27
CA THR A 562 -17.05 37.29 8.25
C THR A 562 -15.86 36.46 7.76
N LYS A 563 -15.07 35.87 8.66
CA LYS A 563 -13.97 34.95 8.30
C LYS A 563 -14.43 33.69 7.57
N LEU A 564 -15.64 33.21 7.84
CA LEU A 564 -16.21 32.05 7.15
C LEU A 564 -16.69 32.43 5.75
N ALA A 565 -17.32 33.60 5.61
CA ALA A 565 -17.72 34.16 4.33
C ALA A 565 -16.49 34.43 3.43
N GLU A 566 -15.41 34.99 3.97
CA GLU A 566 -14.13 35.17 3.27
C GLU A 566 -13.45 33.86 2.84
N LYS A 567 -13.76 32.72 3.48
CA LYS A 567 -13.26 31.41 3.07
C LYS A 567 -14.14 30.69 2.06
N MET A 568 -15.40 31.10 1.92
CA MET A 568 -16.35 30.55 0.96
C MET A 568 -16.35 31.29 -0.38
N VAL A 569 -15.92 32.56 -0.37
CA VAL A 569 -15.52 33.35 -1.56
C VAL A 569 -14.10 32.95 -1.94
#